data_AF-A0A1Q8E8B1-F1
#
_entry.id   AF-A0A1Q8E8B1-F1
#
_cell.length_a   1.000
_cell.length_b   1.000
_cell.length_c   1.000
_cell.angle_alpha   90.00
_cell.angle_beta   90.00
_cell.angle_gamma   90.00
#
_symmetry.space_group_name_H-M   'P 1'
#
loop_
_entity.id
_entity.type
_entity.pdbx_description
1 polymer ?
#
loop_
_entity_poly.entity_id
_entity_poly.type
_entity_poly.pdbx_seq_one_letter_code
_entity_poly.pdbx_strand_id
1 'polypeptide(L)'
;MTILERWLQTKQGQVYRYKMEKIHYALDLLEHPEKNLPVVHVAGTNGKGSTIAFLTNLLEAQGFRVGTFVSPHMVTVYDRICINGIPIPEARFQELLERVFLLEQEVEQVYEPFRYFEVMTLVMLLYFKEQALDFALVEVGIGGLLDTTNVVDPLVTIITSIGLDHQDLLGTCLEDIAEQKAGIIKRGIPVLVGLVAPTAFEVCRRRADLLQAPIFREGVDFSLKDGIFTNMTSRCEGLKLGLLGRHQEENAALALQAFGLLMAERKCPIDPNMVRQALETTTWAGRLEKVGQQGKIYLDGAHNLPAIERLVEFIQSLSGQKVTLLFSALKRKDFREMLECIKKRLPSAELVLTSFAYDGGIEELDCPDDLPYVTDYAQFIQEWEMNAKSDDRLFITGSLYFISEIRNDFLKKS
;
A
#
# COMPACT_ATOMS: atom_id res chain seq x y z
N MET A 1 25.07 -11.31 5.17
CA MET A 1 24.50 -11.10 3.83
C MET A 1 25.07 -12.10 2.83
N THR A 2 24.20 -12.92 2.24
CA THR A 2 24.52 -13.89 1.19
C THR A 2 24.93 -13.17 -0.12
N ILE A 3 25.41 -13.93 -1.11
CA ILE A 3 25.72 -13.39 -2.45
C ILE A 3 24.44 -12.89 -3.14
N LEU A 4 23.35 -13.65 -3.02
CA LEU A 4 22.05 -13.32 -3.62
C LEU A 4 21.43 -12.08 -3.00
N GLU A 5 21.56 -11.89 -1.67
CA GLU A 5 21.09 -10.67 -1.01
C GLU A 5 21.86 -9.44 -1.47
N ARG A 6 23.18 -9.56 -1.66
CA ARG A 6 23.99 -8.46 -2.21
C ARG A 6 23.58 -8.15 -3.64
N TRP A 7 23.38 -9.16 -4.46
CA TRP A 7 22.88 -9.00 -5.83
C TRP A 7 21.52 -8.30 -5.85
N LEU A 8 20.56 -8.73 -5.03
CA LEU A 8 19.24 -8.09 -4.96
C LEU A 8 19.33 -6.62 -4.51
N GLN A 9 20.23 -6.30 -3.56
CA GLN A 9 20.47 -4.92 -3.13
C GLN A 9 21.03 -4.04 -4.24
N THR A 10 21.91 -4.54 -5.12
CA THR A 10 22.45 -3.73 -6.23
C THR A 10 21.38 -3.30 -7.23
N LYS A 11 20.22 -3.98 -7.24
CA LYS A 11 19.07 -3.63 -8.10
C LYS A 11 18.23 -2.47 -7.55
N GLN A 12 18.45 -2.03 -6.31
CA GLN A 12 17.73 -0.91 -5.73
C GLN A 12 18.16 0.43 -6.36
N GLY A 13 17.21 1.37 -6.48
CA GLY A 13 17.50 2.73 -6.95
C GLY A 13 17.77 2.89 -8.45
N GLN A 14 17.78 1.81 -9.23
CA GLN A 14 18.00 1.88 -10.67
C GLN A 14 16.75 2.39 -11.40
N VAL A 15 16.87 3.54 -12.08
CA VAL A 15 15.78 4.15 -12.86
C VAL A 15 15.94 3.76 -14.33
N TYR A 16 15.04 2.91 -14.83
CA TYR A 16 14.93 2.60 -16.25
C TYR A 16 13.50 2.87 -16.76
N ARG A 17 13.38 3.17 -18.05
CA ARG A 17 12.08 3.35 -18.71
C ARG A 17 11.29 2.03 -18.65
N TYR A 18 10.06 2.09 -18.15
CA TYR A 18 9.20 0.92 -17.99
C TYR A 18 8.79 0.39 -19.36
N LYS A 19 9.10 -0.88 -19.60
CA LYS A 19 8.75 -1.67 -20.77
C LYS A 19 8.32 -3.05 -20.32
N MET A 20 7.28 -3.60 -20.95
CA MET A 20 6.71 -4.89 -20.55
C MET A 20 7.35 -6.06 -21.29
N GLU A 21 8.07 -5.78 -22.39
CA GLU A 21 8.69 -6.80 -23.25
C GLU A 21 9.67 -7.68 -22.48
N LYS A 22 10.50 -7.09 -21.62
CA LYS A 22 11.47 -7.82 -20.80
C LYS A 22 10.79 -8.78 -19.81
N ILE A 23 9.73 -8.33 -19.13
CA ILE A 23 9.02 -9.20 -18.18
C ILE A 23 8.27 -10.31 -18.92
N HIS A 24 7.66 -10.03 -20.08
CA HIS A 24 7.02 -11.07 -20.87
C HIS A 24 8.01 -12.13 -21.36
N TYR A 25 9.19 -11.71 -21.85
CA TYR A 25 10.26 -12.63 -22.22
C TYR A 25 10.70 -13.51 -21.05
N ALA A 26 10.85 -12.94 -19.84
CA ALA A 26 11.16 -13.71 -18.64
C ALA A 26 10.06 -14.72 -18.28
N LEU A 27 8.78 -14.36 -18.46
CA LEU A 27 7.66 -15.27 -18.20
C LEU A 27 7.58 -16.42 -19.20
N ASP A 28 7.93 -16.18 -20.48
CA ASP A 28 8.05 -17.23 -21.50
C ASP A 28 9.10 -18.27 -21.07
N LEU A 29 10.28 -17.81 -20.62
CA LEU A 29 11.35 -18.68 -20.11
C LEU A 29 10.95 -19.44 -18.83
N LEU A 30 10.06 -18.88 -18.02
CA LEU A 30 9.55 -19.50 -16.79
C LEU A 30 8.32 -20.39 -17.00
N GLU A 31 7.91 -20.62 -18.24
CA GLU A 31 6.71 -21.39 -18.57
C GLU A 31 5.46 -20.83 -17.89
N HIS A 32 5.31 -19.51 -17.96
CA HIS A 32 4.12 -18.75 -17.57
C HIS A 32 3.59 -19.02 -16.15
N PRO A 33 4.35 -18.69 -15.08
CA PRO A 33 3.88 -18.87 -13.70
C PRO A 33 2.70 -17.95 -13.31
N GLU A 34 2.47 -16.88 -14.06
CA GLU A 34 1.37 -15.94 -13.91
C GLU A 34 0.01 -16.50 -14.33
N LYS A 35 0.00 -17.50 -15.22
CA LYS A 35 -1.25 -18.05 -15.76
C LYS A 35 -2.00 -18.86 -14.69
N ASN A 36 -3.33 -18.71 -14.71
CA ASN A 36 -4.27 -19.39 -13.80
C ASN A 36 -4.11 -19.04 -12.31
N LEU A 37 -3.44 -17.94 -11.96
CA LEU A 37 -3.48 -17.41 -10.61
C LEU A 37 -4.81 -16.66 -10.38
N PRO A 38 -5.54 -16.91 -9.26
CA PRO A 38 -6.82 -16.25 -8.98
C PRO A 38 -6.59 -14.84 -8.40
N VAL A 39 -6.13 -13.91 -9.26
CA VAL A 39 -5.62 -12.61 -8.80
C VAL A 39 -6.73 -11.60 -8.56
N VAL A 40 -6.65 -10.85 -7.46
CA VAL A 40 -7.30 -9.54 -7.31
C VAL A 40 -6.20 -8.49 -7.44
N HIS A 41 -6.30 -7.62 -8.44
CA HIS A 41 -5.22 -6.68 -8.79
C HIS A 41 -5.57 -5.27 -8.31
N VAL A 42 -4.70 -4.68 -7.48
CA VAL A 42 -5.01 -3.46 -6.73
C VAL A 42 -4.05 -2.33 -7.10
N ALA A 43 -4.56 -1.31 -7.78
CA ALA A 43 -3.89 -0.05 -8.08
C ALA A 43 -4.47 1.11 -7.27
N GLY A 44 -3.78 2.25 -7.31
CA GLY A 44 -4.19 3.46 -6.59
C GLY A 44 -3.00 4.32 -6.16
N THR A 45 -3.24 5.58 -5.82
CA THR A 45 -2.22 6.45 -5.22
C THR A 45 -2.03 6.02 -3.76
N ASN A 46 -3.09 6.10 -2.96
CA ASN A 46 -3.10 5.69 -1.55
C ASN A 46 -4.17 4.62 -1.28
N GLY A 47 -4.06 3.87 -0.17
CA GLY A 47 -5.09 2.93 0.28
C GLY A 47 -4.97 1.48 -0.24
N LYS A 48 -4.03 1.21 -1.17
CA LYS A 48 -3.78 -0.14 -1.73
C LYS A 48 -3.55 -1.20 -0.65
N GLY A 49 -2.49 -1.04 0.15
CA GLY A 49 -2.16 -1.97 1.24
C GLY A 49 -3.28 -2.13 2.28
N SER A 50 -3.97 -1.05 2.67
CA SER A 50 -5.09 -1.13 3.62
C SER A 50 -6.31 -1.88 3.03
N THR A 51 -6.61 -1.67 1.74
CA THR A 51 -7.67 -2.42 1.04
C THR A 51 -7.32 -3.91 0.97
N ILE A 52 -6.06 -4.23 0.67
CA ILE A 52 -5.55 -5.61 0.70
C ILE A 52 -5.68 -6.19 2.11
N ALA A 53 -5.29 -5.46 3.16
CA ALA A 53 -5.39 -5.93 4.55
C ALA A 53 -6.82 -6.33 4.95
N PHE A 54 -7.81 -5.48 4.65
CA PHE A 54 -9.21 -5.79 4.91
C PHE A 54 -9.67 -7.00 4.09
N LEU A 55 -9.34 -7.06 2.80
CA LEU A 55 -9.76 -8.14 1.92
C LEU A 55 -9.11 -9.48 2.30
N THR A 56 -7.83 -9.47 2.70
CA THR A 56 -7.12 -10.63 3.25
C THR A 56 -7.86 -11.18 4.46
N ASN A 57 -8.14 -10.35 5.46
CA ASN A 57 -8.85 -10.78 6.66
C ASN A 57 -10.24 -11.34 6.37
N LEU A 58 -11.00 -10.72 5.48
CA LEU A 58 -12.33 -11.18 5.07
C LEU A 58 -12.26 -12.57 4.41
N LEU A 59 -11.31 -12.76 3.50
CA LEU A 59 -11.14 -14.03 2.78
C LEU A 59 -10.61 -15.14 3.70
N GLU A 60 -9.62 -14.84 4.55
CA GLU A 60 -9.07 -15.80 5.53
C GLU A 60 -10.11 -16.22 6.55
N ALA A 61 -10.93 -15.29 7.05
CA ALA A 61 -11.99 -15.59 7.99
C ALA A 61 -13.13 -16.42 7.36
N GLN A 62 -13.27 -16.42 6.03
CA GLN A 62 -14.12 -17.33 5.27
C GLN A 62 -13.42 -18.69 4.98
N GLY A 63 -12.19 -18.88 5.43
CA GLY A 63 -11.42 -20.14 5.33
C GLY A 63 -10.60 -20.29 4.06
N PHE A 64 -10.46 -19.24 3.25
CA PHE A 64 -9.68 -19.30 2.01
C PHE A 64 -8.17 -19.21 2.26
N ARG A 65 -7.40 -19.83 1.37
CA ARG A 65 -5.95 -19.66 1.29
C ARG A 65 -5.62 -18.46 0.42
N VAL A 66 -5.09 -17.41 1.05
CA VAL A 66 -4.87 -16.10 0.43
C VAL A 66 -3.37 -15.82 0.34
N GLY A 67 -2.88 -15.55 -0.87
CA GLY A 67 -1.56 -14.97 -1.08
C GLY A 67 -1.64 -13.44 -1.15
N THR A 68 -0.70 -12.72 -0.56
CA THR A 68 -0.62 -11.26 -0.67
C THR A 68 0.74 -10.81 -1.18
N PHE A 69 0.75 -9.94 -2.18
CA PHE A 69 1.95 -9.26 -2.66
C PHE A 69 1.82 -7.75 -2.43
N VAL A 70 2.64 -7.18 -1.55
CA VAL A 70 2.54 -5.77 -1.15
C VAL A 70 3.85 -5.01 -1.23
N SER A 71 3.78 -3.69 -1.36
CA SER A 71 4.95 -2.82 -1.46
C SER A 71 4.74 -1.42 -0.87
N PRO A 72 5.79 -0.82 -0.26
CA PRO A 72 7.05 -1.43 0.16
C PRO A 72 6.85 -2.40 1.35
N HIS A 73 7.92 -3.12 1.75
CA HIS A 73 7.91 -3.85 3.03
C HIS A 73 8.06 -2.90 4.21
N MET A 74 7.63 -3.35 5.40
CA MET A 74 7.80 -2.61 6.65
C MET A 74 9.02 -3.05 7.45
N VAL A 75 9.36 -4.34 7.50
CA VAL A 75 10.50 -4.84 8.30
C VAL A 75 11.50 -5.55 7.42
N THR A 76 11.06 -6.56 6.68
CA THR A 76 11.93 -7.40 5.86
C THR A 76 11.39 -7.54 4.44
N VAL A 77 12.26 -7.88 3.49
CA VAL A 77 11.84 -8.18 2.11
C VAL A 77 10.82 -9.32 2.03
N TYR A 78 10.84 -10.24 3.00
CA TYR A 78 9.93 -11.38 3.08
C TYR A 78 8.49 -10.95 3.33
N ASP A 79 8.27 -9.84 4.04
CA ASP A 79 6.93 -9.29 4.35
C ASP A 79 6.16 -8.88 3.08
N ARG A 80 6.85 -8.76 1.94
CA ARG A 80 6.21 -8.42 0.66
C ARG A 80 5.36 -9.57 0.12
N ILE A 81 5.67 -10.82 0.49
CA ILE A 81 5.04 -12.03 -0.06
C ILE A 81 4.56 -12.88 1.11
N CYS A 82 3.26 -12.93 1.36
CA CYS A 82 2.69 -13.71 2.46
C CYS A 82 1.65 -14.72 1.98
N ILE A 83 1.51 -15.83 2.70
CA ILE A 83 0.35 -16.72 2.61
C ILE A 83 -0.37 -16.71 3.96
N ASN A 84 -1.66 -16.38 3.95
CA ASN A 84 -2.48 -16.23 5.15
C ASN A 84 -1.84 -15.32 6.21
N GLY A 85 -1.34 -14.16 5.79
CA GLY A 85 -0.62 -13.21 6.65
C GLY A 85 0.79 -13.64 7.09
N ILE A 86 1.25 -14.86 6.77
CA ILE A 86 2.57 -15.37 7.15
C ILE A 86 3.58 -15.09 6.01
N PRO A 87 4.67 -14.35 6.27
CA PRO A 87 5.72 -14.10 5.27
C PRO A 87 6.33 -15.37 4.69
N ILE A 88 6.75 -15.31 3.43
CA ILE A 88 7.49 -16.38 2.76
C ILE A 88 8.70 -16.82 3.62
N PRO A 89 8.90 -18.11 3.87
CA PRO A 89 10.08 -18.58 4.60
C PRO A 89 11.37 -18.17 3.90
N GLU A 90 12.34 -17.67 4.66
CA GLU A 90 13.63 -17.19 4.12
C GLU A 90 14.31 -18.23 3.21
N ALA A 91 14.35 -19.50 3.60
CA ALA A 91 14.91 -20.56 2.78
C ALA A 91 14.22 -20.67 1.40
N ARG A 92 12.88 -20.61 1.37
CA ARG A 92 12.12 -20.64 0.12
C ARG A 92 12.33 -19.38 -0.71
N PHE A 93 12.45 -18.22 -0.06
CA PHE A 93 12.78 -16.98 -0.76
C PHE A 93 14.16 -17.07 -1.42
N GLN A 94 15.18 -17.57 -0.73
CA GLN A 94 16.53 -17.70 -1.27
C GLN A 94 16.57 -18.67 -2.46
N GLU A 95 15.88 -19.81 -2.39
CA GLU A 95 15.78 -20.77 -3.50
C GLU A 95 15.14 -20.16 -4.75
N LEU A 96 14.03 -19.42 -4.57
CA LEU A 96 13.37 -18.74 -5.68
C LEU A 96 14.20 -17.56 -6.21
N LEU A 97 14.90 -16.84 -5.33
CA LEU A 97 15.80 -15.76 -5.69
C LEU A 97 16.97 -16.27 -6.52
N GLU A 98 17.53 -17.43 -6.17
CA GLU A 98 18.58 -18.10 -6.97
C GLU A 98 18.06 -18.45 -8.37
N ARG A 99 16.84 -18.98 -8.47
CA ARG A 99 16.23 -19.26 -9.77
C ARG A 99 16.08 -18.01 -10.64
N VAL A 100 15.67 -16.88 -10.05
CA VAL A 100 15.56 -15.61 -10.78
C VAL A 100 16.95 -15.02 -11.11
N PHE A 101 17.94 -15.21 -10.24
CA PHE A 101 19.33 -14.83 -10.52
C PHE A 101 19.91 -15.59 -11.73
N LEU A 102 19.66 -16.89 -11.83
CA LEU A 102 20.08 -17.69 -13.00
C LEU A 102 19.31 -17.28 -14.26
N LEU A 103 18.00 -17.04 -14.14
CA LEU A 103 17.18 -16.52 -15.24
C LEU A 103 17.71 -15.19 -15.80
N GLU A 104 18.19 -14.29 -14.93
CA GLU A 104 18.76 -13.01 -15.36
C GLU A 104 19.92 -13.19 -16.34
N GLN A 105 20.75 -14.23 -16.19
CA GLN A 105 21.88 -14.49 -17.08
C GLN A 105 21.44 -14.79 -18.52
N GLU A 106 20.27 -15.40 -18.70
CA GLU A 106 19.67 -15.62 -20.02
C GLU A 106 19.01 -14.36 -20.56
N VAL A 107 18.33 -13.60 -19.69
CA VAL A 107 17.65 -12.35 -20.05
C VAL A 107 18.65 -11.26 -20.46
N GLU A 108 19.81 -11.18 -19.81
CA GLU A 108 20.88 -10.22 -20.09
C GLU A 108 21.51 -10.38 -21.48
N GLN A 109 21.26 -11.50 -22.17
CA GLN A 109 21.68 -11.67 -23.57
C GLN A 109 20.85 -10.84 -24.56
N VAL A 110 19.65 -10.39 -24.14
CA VAL A 110 18.67 -9.71 -25.00
C VAL A 110 18.26 -8.35 -24.43
N TYR A 111 18.12 -8.24 -23.12
CA TYR A 111 17.64 -7.05 -22.41
C TYR A 111 18.61 -6.61 -21.32
N GLU A 112 18.38 -5.43 -20.74
CA GLU A 112 19.10 -5.00 -19.55
C GLU A 112 18.74 -5.85 -18.31
N PRO A 113 19.59 -5.89 -17.26
CA PRO A 113 19.32 -6.65 -16.05
C PRO A 113 17.96 -6.35 -15.43
N PHE A 114 17.42 -7.27 -14.63
CA PHE A 114 16.19 -7.06 -13.90
C PHE A 114 16.34 -5.95 -12.86
N ARG A 115 15.27 -5.17 -12.72
CA ARG A 115 15.09 -4.21 -11.64
C ARG A 115 14.62 -4.92 -10.38
N TYR A 116 14.81 -4.28 -9.23
CA TYR A 116 14.39 -4.84 -7.94
C TYR A 116 12.93 -5.32 -7.94
N PHE A 117 12.02 -4.50 -8.46
CA PHE A 117 10.59 -4.86 -8.48
C PHE A 117 10.26 -5.98 -9.48
N GLU A 118 11.04 -6.13 -10.55
CA GLU A 118 10.91 -7.25 -11.48
C GLU A 118 11.31 -8.56 -10.83
N VAL A 119 12.45 -8.58 -10.14
CA VAL A 119 12.90 -9.74 -9.36
C VAL A 119 11.84 -10.13 -8.33
N MET A 120 11.32 -9.17 -7.55
CA MET A 120 10.30 -9.44 -6.54
C MET A 120 8.99 -9.97 -7.14
N THR A 121 8.56 -9.45 -8.28
CA THR A 121 7.36 -9.93 -8.97
C THR A 121 7.56 -11.36 -9.46
N LEU A 122 8.71 -11.69 -10.06
CA LEU A 122 9.02 -13.04 -10.52
C LEU A 122 9.07 -14.05 -9.36
N VAL A 123 9.73 -13.69 -8.26
CA VAL A 123 9.76 -14.53 -7.04
C VAL A 123 8.34 -14.77 -6.51
N MET A 124 7.50 -13.74 -6.47
CA MET A 124 6.11 -13.85 -6.06
C MET A 124 5.31 -14.81 -6.97
N LEU A 125 5.39 -14.65 -8.29
CA LEU A 125 4.66 -15.49 -9.24
C LEU A 125 5.06 -16.95 -9.12
N LEU A 126 6.36 -17.22 -9.02
CA LEU A 126 6.89 -18.56 -8.81
C LEU A 126 6.40 -19.17 -7.49
N TYR A 127 6.44 -18.40 -6.41
CA TYR A 127 5.96 -18.86 -5.12
C TYR A 127 4.46 -19.17 -5.17
N PHE A 128 3.63 -18.24 -5.63
CA PHE A 128 2.17 -18.39 -5.65
C PHE A 128 1.71 -19.57 -6.52
N LYS A 129 2.39 -19.86 -7.64
CA LYS A 129 2.13 -21.06 -8.47
C LYS A 129 2.21 -22.36 -7.67
N GLU A 130 3.05 -22.42 -6.64
CA GLU A 130 3.27 -23.61 -5.80
C GLU A 130 2.28 -23.74 -4.64
N GLN A 131 1.52 -22.68 -4.31
CA GLN A 131 0.79 -22.60 -3.04
C GLN A 131 -0.68 -23.02 -3.09
N ALA A 132 -1.22 -23.38 -4.26
CA ALA A 132 -2.64 -23.74 -4.43
C ALA A 132 -3.59 -22.71 -3.77
N LEU A 133 -3.42 -21.44 -4.14
CA LEU A 133 -4.18 -20.33 -3.57
C LEU A 133 -5.63 -20.33 -4.07
N ASP A 134 -6.55 -19.94 -3.19
CA ASP A 134 -7.93 -19.61 -3.59
C ASP A 134 -8.00 -18.21 -4.19
N PHE A 135 -7.19 -17.29 -3.66
CA PHE A 135 -7.07 -15.89 -4.09
C PHE A 135 -5.63 -15.38 -3.91
N ALA A 136 -5.18 -14.53 -4.83
CA ALA A 136 -3.91 -13.82 -4.74
C ALA A 136 -4.15 -12.30 -4.83
N LEU A 137 -3.92 -11.57 -3.75
CA LEU A 137 -4.09 -10.12 -3.70
C LEU A 137 -2.78 -9.45 -4.08
N VAL A 138 -2.73 -8.84 -5.26
CA VAL A 138 -1.50 -8.29 -5.84
C VAL A 138 -1.58 -6.77 -5.89
N GLU A 139 -0.70 -6.12 -5.12
CA GLU A 139 -0.52 -4.67 -5.15
C GLU A 139 0.34 -4.26 -6.36
N VAL A 140 -0.15 -3.29 -7.12
CA VAL A 140 0.64 -2.59 -8.13
C VAL A 140 1.71 -1.75 -7.45
N GLY A 141 2.95 -1.83 -7.93
CA GLY A 141 4.05 -1.01 -7.44
C GLY A 141 3.83 0.48 -7.73
N ILE A 142 3.91 0.85 -9.01
CA ILE A 142 3.74 2.24 -9.46
C ILE A 142 2.87 2.28 -10.73
N GLY A 143 1.87 3.18 -10.75
CA GLY A 143 1.00 3.35 -11.91
C GLY A 143 0.00 2.20 -12.06
N GLY A 144 0.23 1.34 -13.05
CA GLY A 144 -0.63 0.20 -13.40
C GLY A 144 -0.32 -0.34 -14.80
N LEU A 145 -0.46 0.49 -15.82
CA LEU A 145 -0.32 0.12 -17.24
C LEU A 145 1.02 -0.55 -17.56
N LEU A 146 2.11 0.04 -17.08
CA LEU A 146 3.48 -0.43 -17.29
C LEU A 146 4.11 -1.02 -16.01
N ASP A 147 3.28 -1.31 -15.01
CA ASP A 147 3.75 -1.96 -13.81
C ASP A 147 4.02 -3.44 -14.07
N THR A 148 5.09 -3.98 -13.49
CA THR A 148 5.50 -5.37 -13.72
C THR A 148 4.42 -6.37 -13.31
N THR A 149 3.57 -6.03 -12.35
CA THR A 149 2.46 -6.91 -11.93
C THR A 149 1.34 -6.99 -12.98
N ASN A 150 1.29 -6.10 -13.98
CA ASN A 150 0.26 -6.07 -15.03
C ASN A 150 0.40 -7.16 -16.10
N VAL A 151 0.99 -8.29 -15.73
CA VAL A 151 1.10 -9.52 -16.52
C VAL A 151 0.03 -10.54 -16.17
N VAL A 152 -0.72 -10.31 -15.08
CA VAL A 152 -1.74 -11.21 -14.55
C VAL A 152 -3.10 -11.05 -15.23
N ASP A 153 -3.91 -12.11 -15.16
CA ASP A 153 -5.32 -12.16 -15.55
C ASP A 153 -6.19 -12.19 -14.28
N PRO A 154 -6.68 -11.03 -13.78
CA PRO A 154 -7.35 -10.95 -12.51
C PRO A 154 -8.84 -11.32 -12.58
N LEU A 155 -9.38 -11.77 -11.44
CA LEU A 155 -10.81 -11.96 -11.18
C LEU A 155 -11.54 -10.64 -10.96
N VAL A 156 -10.87 -9.69 -10.29
CA VAL A 156 -11.36 -8.35 -10.00
C VAL A 156 -10.18 -7.38 -10.02
N THR A 157 -10.42 -6.17 -10.51
CA THR A 157 -9.46 -5.06 -10.43
C THR A 157 -9.99 -3.96 -9.52
N ILE A 158 -9.09 -3.33 -8.76
CA ILE A 158 -9.44 -2.28 -7.80
C ILE A 158 -8.55 -1.06 -8.05
N ILE A 159 -9.16 0.12 -8.16
CA ILE A 159 -8.47 1.41 -8.21
C ILE A 159 -8.90 2.19 -6.95
N THR A 160 -8.05 2.21 -5.93
CA THR A 160 -8.43 2.73 -4.60
C THR A 160 -8.60 4.24 -4.58
N SER A 161 -7.62 4.99 -5.10
CA SER A 161 -7.65 6.45 -5.18
C SER A 161 -6.75 6.95 -6.31
N ILE A 162 -6.98 8.18 -6.76
CA ILE A 162 -6.18 8.85 -7.78
C ILE A 162 -5.86 10.26 -7.27
N GLY A 163 -4.58 10.52 -7.09
CA GLY A 163 -4.05 11.81 -6.64
C GLY A 163 -2.62 12.01 -7.17
N LEU A 164 -2.16 13.26 -7.17
CA LEU A 164 -0.84 13.63 -7.63
C LEU A 164 0.25 12.94 -6.80
N ASP A 165 0.96 12.02 -7.43
CA ASP A 165 2.13 11.34 -6.88
C ASP A 165 2.92 10.72 -8.03
N HIS A 166 4.24 10.56 -7.85
CA HIS A 166 5.14 10.01 -8.87
C HIS A 166 5.02 10.72 -10.23
N GLN A 167 4.89 12.05 -10.24
CA GLN A 167 4.61 12.85 -11.44
C GLN A 167 5.68 12.69 -12.54
N ASP A 168 6.94 12.51 -12.15
CA ASP A 168 8.05 12.24 -13.07
C ASP A 168 7.87 10.96 -13.90
N LEU A 169 7.05 10.02 -13.40
CA LEU A 169 6.80 8.72 -14.03
C LEU A 169 5.39 8.61 -14.64
N LEU A 170 4.40 9.22 -13.99
CA LEU A 170 2.98 9.00 -14.29
C LEU A 170 2.31 10.17 -15.01
N GLY A 171 2.99 11.30 -15.16
CA GLY A 171 2.43 12.53 -15.72
C GLY A 171 2.07 13.57 -14.64
N THR A 172 1.75 14.78 -15.07
CA THR A 172 1.62 15.95 -14.19
C THR A 172 0.17 16.34 -13.89
N CYS A 173 -0.81 15.62 -14.47
CA CYS A 173 -2.23 15.83 -14.18
C CYS A 173 -2.92 14.54 -13.71
N LEU A 174 -4.13 14.69 -13.14
CA LEU A 174 -4.90 13.57 -12.60
C LEU A 174 -5.31 12.58 -13.69
N GLU A 175 -5.55 13.06 -14.90
CA GLU A 175 -5.91 12.28 -16.08
C GLU A 175 -4.78 11.34 -16.49
N ASP A 176 -3.53 11.83 -16.58
CA ASP A 176 -2.37 10.99 -16.91
C ASP A 176 -2.19 9.86 -15.88
N ILE A 177 -2.30 10.21 -14.59
CA ILE A 177 -2.19 9.27 -13.49
C ILE A 177 -3.34 8.25 -13.52
N ALA A 178 -4.55 8.70 -13.88
CA ALA A 178 -5.71 7.85 -14.05
C ALA A 178 -5.53 6.87 -15.22
N GLU A 179 -4.96 7.30 -16.35
CA GLU A 179 -4.67 6.43 -17.50
C GLU A 179 -3.71 5.30 -17.11
N GLN A 180 -2.65 5.65 -16.37
CA GLN A 180 -1.70 4.66 -15.85
C GLN A 180 -2.40 3.66 -14.93
N LYS A 181 -3.21 4.10 -13.97
CA LYS A 181 -3.89 3.20 -13.03
C LYS A 181 -4.98 2.36 -13.70
N ALA A 182 -5.76 2.94 -14.60
CA ALA A 182 -6.78 2.25 -15.40
C ALA A 182 -6.18 1.19 -16.35
N GLY A 183 -4.85 1.20 -16.54
CA GLY A 183 -4.13 0.20 -17.32
C GLY A 183 -4.24 -1.24 -16.81
N ILE A 184 -4.61 -1.45 -15.54
CA ILE A 184 -4.86 -2.79 -14.99
C ILE A 184 -6.23 -3.36 -15.38
N ILE A 185 -7.18 -2.54 -15.82
CA ILE A 185 -8.52 -2.99 -16.21
C ILE A 185 -8.39 -3.99 -17.38
N LYS A 186 -9.03 -5.15 -17.26
CA LYS A 186 -9.02 -6.23 -18.26
C LYS A 186 -10.41 -6.47 -18.85
N ARG A 187 -10.45 -7.09 -20.03
CA ARG A 187 -11.68 -7.31 -20.79
C ARG A 187 -12.66 -8.20 -20.03
N GLY A 188 -13.90 -7.71 -19.85
CA GLY A 188 -14.96 -8.46 -19.17
C GLY A 188 -14.76 -8.65 -17.66
N ILE A 189 -13.65 -8.18 -17.09
CA ILE A 189 -13.32 -8.33 -15.67
C ILE A 189 -13.86 -7.13 -14.90
N PRO A 190 -14.54 -7.33 -13.76
CA PRO A 190 -15.07 -6.22 -12.97
C PRO A 190 -13.96 -5.30 -12.43
N VAL A 191 -14.26 -4.00 -12.40
CA VAL A 191 -13.41 -2.96 -11.81
C VAL A 191 -14.16 -2.19 -10.73
N LEU A 192 -13.56 -2.10 -9.55
CA LEU A 192 -14.01 -1.24 -8.46
C LEU A 192 -13.19 0.04 -8.45
N VAL A 193 -13.86 1.20 -8.45
CA VAL A 193 -13.20 2.50 -8.39
C VAL A 193 -13.65 3.22 -7.13
N GLY A 194 -12.69 3.58 -6.27
CA GLY A 194 -12.94 4.30 -5.03
C GLY A 194 -13.35 5.76 -5.25
N LEU A 195 -13.40 6.54 -4.18
CA LEU A 195 -13.67 7.99 -4.26
C LEU A 195 -12.53 8.73 -4.97
N VAL A 196 -12.78 9.07 -6.24
CA VAL A 196 -11.84 9.82 -7.11
C VAL A 196 -12.51 11.05 -7.73
N ALA A 197 -11.69 12.00 -8.21
CA ALA A 197 -12.19 13.17 -8.93
C ALA A 197 -13.00 12.77 -10.18
N PRO A 198 -14.04 13.54 -10.57
CA PRO A 198 -14.87 13.20 -11.73
C PRO A 198 -14.10 12.99 -13.03
N THR A 199 -13.05 13.77 -13.28
CA THR A 199 -12.20 13.63 -14.48
C THR A 199 -11.41 12.32 -14.48
N ALA A 200 -10.86 11.94 -13.33
CA ALA A 200 -10.15 10.67 -13.16
C ALA A 200 -11.11 9.46 -13.26
N PHE A 201 -12.33 9.56 -12.73
CA PHE A 201 -13.36 8.53 -12.88
C PHE A 201 -13.72 8.33 -14.36
N GLU A 202 -13.85 9.42 -15.12
CA GLU A 202 -14.21 9.36 -16.54
C GLU A 202 -13.17 8.59 -17.37
N VAL A 203 -11.88 8.72 -17.05
CA VAL A 203 -10.81 7.91 -17.66
C VAL A 203 -11.02 6.42 -17.38
N CYS A 204 -11.30 6.06 -16.13
CA CYS A 204 -11.57 4.68 -15.74
C CYS A 204 -12.83 4.13 -16.44
N ARG A 205 -13.90 4.92 -16.50
CA ARG A 205 -15.17 4.58 -17.17
C ARG A 205 -14.96 4.31 -18.65
N ARG A 206 -14.29 5.21 -19.38
CA ARG A 206 -14.01 5.04 -20.81
C ARG A 206 -13.19 3.78 -21.09
N ARG A 207 -12.21 3.49 -20.23
CA ARG A 207 -11.39 2.26 -20.33
C ARG A 207 -12.23 1.01 -20.06
N ALA A 208 -13.09 1.04 -19.04
CA ALA A 208 -13.99 -0.04 -18.71
C ALA A 208 -14.99 -0.30 -19.84
N ASP A 209 -15.61 0.74 -20.40
CA ASP A 209 -16.53 0.66 -21.54
C ASP A 209 -15.86 0.01 -22.77
N LEU A 210 -14.64 0.46 -23.11
CA LEU A 210 -13.84 -0.10 -24.22
C LEU A 210 -13.56 -1.59 -24.05
N LEU A 211 -13.30 -2.01 -22.80
CA LEU A 211 -12.97 -3.38 -22.43
C LEU A 211 -14.20 -4.19 -22.01
N GLN A 212 -15.39 -3.62 -22.05
CA GLN A 212 -16.63 -4.27 -21.60
C GLN A 212 -16.51 -4.79 -20.15
N ALA A 213 -15.76 -4.08 -19.31
CA ALA A 213 -15.56 -4.39 -17.91
C ALA A 213 -16.71 -3.81 -17.07
N PRO A 214 -17.42 -4.61 -16.25
CA PRO A 214 -18.38 -4.08 -15.30
C PRO A 214 -17.70 -3.11 -14.32
N ILE A 215 -18.15 -1.86 -14.26
CA ILE A 215 -17.59 -0.85 -13.37
C ILE A 215 -18.51 -0.62 -12.17
N PHE A 216 -17.92 -0.57 -10.98
CA PHE A 216 -18.60 -0.21 -9.74
C PHE A 216 -17.89 1.00 -9.12
N ARG A 217 -18.66 2.03 -8.82
CA ARG A 217 -18.18 3.29 -8.28
C ARG A 217 -18.57 3.44 -6.82
N GLU A 218 -17.57 3.66 -5.97
CA GLU A 218 -17.81 4.00 -4.58
C GLU A 218 -18.60 5.32 -4.44
N GLY A 219 -19.51 5.37 -3.47
CA GLY A 219 -20.44 6.49 -3.24
C GLY A 219 -21.66 6.48 -4.17
N VAL A 220 -21.71 5.59 -5.16
CA VAL A 220 -22.85 5.40 -6.07
C VAL A 220 -23.38 3.98 -5.98
N ASP A 221 -22.55 2.98 -6.28
CA ASP A 221 -22.94 1.57 -6.33
C ASP A 221 -22.74 0.85 -4.98
N PHE A 222 -21.78 1.32 -4.20
CA PHE A 222 -21.48 0.84 -2.84
C PHE A 222 -20.84 1.95 -2.00
N SER A 223 -20.94 1.85 -0.67
CA SER A 223 -20.25 2.73 0.28
C SER A 223 -20.19 2.12 1.67
N LEU A 224 -19.23 2.55 2.48
CA LEU A 224 -19.21 2.36 3.92
C LEU A 224 -19.14 3.74 4.57
N LYS A 225 -20.10 4.04 5.44
CA LYS A 225 -20.10 5.29 6.18
C LYS A 225 -20.66 5.10 7.58
N ASP A 226 -19.95 5.60 8.58
CA ASP A 226 -20.36 5.54 9.98
C ASP A 226 -20.70 4.09 10.42
N GLY A 227 -19.88 3.12 9.98
CA GLY A 227 -20.08 1.70 10.27
C GLY A 227 -21.26 1.02 9.54
N ILE A 228 -21.83 1.66 8.52
CA ILE A 228 -22.91 1.11 7.69
C ILE A 228 -22.40 0.91 6.26
N PHE A 229 -22.25 -0.35 5.86
CA PHE A 229 -21.98 -0.72 4.47
C PHE A 229 -23.29 -0.91 3.71
N THR A 230 -23.37 -0.34 2.50
CA THR A 230 -24.50 -0.53 1.58
C THR A 230 -23.99 -0.75 0.17
N ASN A 231 -24.63 -1.65 -0.57
CA ASN A 231 -24.57 -1.73 -2.02
C ASN A 231 -25.98 -2.03 -2.58
N MET A 232 -26.09 -2.30 -3.89
CA MET A 232 -27.39 -2.56 -4.53
C MET A 232 -28.21 -3.72 -3.93
N THR A 233 -27.55 -4.72 -3.33
CA THR A 233 -28.21 -5.96 -2.89
C THR A 233 -28.14 -6.20 -1.39
N SER A 234 -27.28 -5.48 -0.68
CA SER A 234 -26.89 -5.80 0.68
C SER A 234 -26.71 -4.55 1.53
N ARG A 235 -27.02 -4.68 2.82
CA ARG A 235 -26.77 -3.68 3.84
C ARG A 235 -26.24 -4.38 5.09
N CYS A 236 -25.12 -3.91 5.63
CA CYS A 236 -24.51 -4.43 6.85
C CYS A 236 -24.20 -3.29 7.80
N GLU A 237 -24.75 -3.37 9.02
CA GLU A 237 -24.63 -2.32 10.03
C GLU A 237 -23.79 -2.78 11.22
N GLY A 238 -23.29 -1.81 11.98
CA GLY A 238 -22.49 -2.02 13.18
C GLY A 238 -21.07 -2.50 12.86
N LEU A 239 -20.54 -2.13 11.69
CA LEU A 239 -19.17 -2.42 11.30
C LEU A 239 -18.22 -1.49 12.05
N LYS A 240 -17.20 -2.06 12.66
CA LYS A 240 -16.07 -1.34 13.26
C LYS A 240 -14.81 -1.75 12.54
N LEU A 241 -13.91 -0.80 12.31
CA LEU A 241 -12.65 -1.04 11.64
C LEU A 241 -11.51 -1.07 12.66
N GLY A 242 -10.60 -2.03 12.53
CA GLY A 242 -9.38 -2.07 13.33
C GLY A 242 -8.36 -1.00 12.92
N LEU A 243 -8.44 -0.51 11.67
CA LEU A 243 -7.63 0.60 11.19
C LEU A 243 -8.28 1.95 11.50
N LEU A 244 -7.47 2.90 11.97
CA LEU A 244 -7.93 4.24 12.35
C LEU A 244 -7.98 5.19 11.15
N GLY A 245 -8.84 6.21 11.24
CA GLY A 245 -8.99 7.26 10.22
C GLY A 245 -10.20 7.02 9.31
N ARG A 246 -10.91 8.11 8.97
CA ARG A 246 -12.14 8.04 8.15
C ARG A 246 -11.91 7.47 6.76
N HIS A 247 -10.75 7.74 6.17
CA HIS A 247 -10.36 7.19 4.87
C HIS A 247 -10.27 5.65 4.88
N GLN A 248 -10.21 5.00 6.05
CA GLN A 248 -10.26 3.55 6.12
C GLN A 248 -11.65 2.98 5.85
N GLU A 249 -12.73 3.77 6.03
CA GLU A 249 -14.06 3.37 5.55
C GLU A 249 -14.08 3.23 4.03
N GLU A 250 -13.36 4.11 3.30
CA GLU A 250 -13.24 4.04 1.83
C GLU A 250 -12.49 2.76 1.41
N ASN A 251 -11.35 2.47 2.05
CA ASN A 251 -10.59 1.26 1.78
C ASN A 251 -11.38 -0.02 2.13
N ALA A 252 -12.11 -0.01 3.24
CA ALA A 252 -12.94 -1.13 3.66
C ALA A 252 -14.18 -1.31 2.77
N ALA A 253 -14.78 -0.23 2.24
CA ALA A 253 -15.87 -0.30 1.27
C ALA A 253 -15.44 -1.05 0.00
N LEU A 254 -14.25 -0.74 -0.52
CA LEU A 254 -13.66 -1.44 -1.67
C LEU A 254 -13.42 -2.92 -1.37
N ALA A 255 -12.83 -3.22 -0.22
CA ALA A 255 -12.58 -4.59 0.21
C ALA A 255 -13.89 -5.39 0.37
N LEU A 256 -14.92 -4.81 0.99
CA LEU A 256 -16.23 -5.44 1.18
C LEU A 256 -16.95 -5.69 -0.14
N GLN A 257 -16.90 -4.72 -1.07
CA GLN A 257 -17.50 -4.90 -2.39
C GLN A 257 -16.76 -5.97 -3.20
N ALA A 258 -15.42 -5.98 -3.18
CA ALA A 258 -14.62 -7.03 -3.82
C ALA A 258 -14.94 -8.40 -3.22
N PHE A 259 -14.95 -8.51 -1.89
CA PHE A 259 -15.31 -9.73 -1.17
C PHE A 259 -16.70 -10.23 -1.60
N GLY A 260 -17.70 -9.34 -1.65
CA GLY A 260 -19.05 -9.69 -2.11
C GLY A 260 -19.09 -10.27 -3.53
N LEU A 261 -18.33 -9.69 -4.47
CA LEU A 261 -18.22 -10.21 -5.85
C LEU A 261 -17.59 -11.61 -5.87
N LEU A 262 -16.48 -11.80 -5.16
CA LEU A 262 -15.76 -13.08 -5.11
C LEU A 262 -16.63 -14.17 -4.46
N MET A 263 -17.37 -13.84 -3.40
CA MET A 263 -18.27 -14.79 -2.74
C MET A 263 -19.46 -15.16 -3.63
N ALA A 264 -20.02 -14.20 -4.36
CA ALA A 264 -21.08 -14.47 -5.33
C ALA A 264 -20.61 -15.40 -6.45
N GLU A 265 -19.41 -15.17 -7.00
CA GLU A 265 -18.81 -16.02 -8.02
C GLU A 265 -18.59 -17.46 -7.51
N ARG A 266 -18.09 -17.60 -6.29
CA ARG A 266 -17.89 -18.91 -5.61
C ARG A 266 -19.18 -19.53 -5.09
N LYS A 267 -20.32 -18.84 -5.16
CA LYS A 267 -21.60 -19.23 -4.54
C LYS A 267 -21.45 -19.53 -3.03
N CYS A 268 -20.59 -18.78 -2.37
CA CYS A 268 -20.30 -18.92 -0.95
C CYS A 268 -21.19 -17.97 -0.12
N PRO A 269 -21.94 -18.46 0.86
CA PRO A 269 -22.73 -17.59 1.74
C PRO A 269 -21.82 -16.78 2.67
N ILE A 270 -22.19 -15.52 2.90
CA ILE A 270 -21.47 -14.60 3.78
C ILE A 270 -22.14 -14.58 5.16
N ASP A 271 -21.38 -14.83 6.22
CA ASP A 271 -21.81 -14.58 7.59
C ASP A 271 -21.50 -13.13 8.00
N PRO A 272 -22.50 -12.29 8.30
CA PRO A 272 -22.28 -10.91 8.74
C PRO A 272 -21.47 -10.79 10.04
N ASN A 273 -21.51 -11.78 10.93
CA ASN A 273 -20.74 -11.74 12.18
C ASN A 273 -19.25 -11.95 11.92
N MET A 274 -18.91 -12.87 11.01
CA MET A 274 -17.54 -13.05 10.53
C MET A 274 -17.03 -11.74 9.92
N VAL A 275 -17.82 -11.10 9.05
CA VAL A 275 -17.43 -9.83 8.42
C VAL A 275 -17.13 -8.76 9.47
N ARG A 276 -17.98 -8.59 10.49
CA ARG A 276 -17.74 -7.65 11.58
C ARG A 276 -16.43 -7.93 12.30
N GLN A 277 -16.21 -9.19 12.68
CA GLN A 277 -15.00 -9.59 13.39
C GLN A 277 -13.75 -9.36 12.54
N ALA A 278 -13.78 -9.79 11.27
CA ALA A 278 -12.64 -9.68 10.35
C ALA A 278 -12.18 -8.23 10.15
N LEU A 279 -13.14 -7.30 9.99
CA LEU A 279 -12.86 -5.86 9.86
C LEU A 279 -12.35 -5.23 11.16
N GLU A 280 -12.93 -5.60 12.31
CA GLU A 280 -12.54 -5.07 13.62
C GLU A 280 -11.14 -5.52 14.03
N THR A 281 -10.72 -6.72 13.61
CA THR A 281 -9.38 -7.26 13.88
C THR A 281 -8.35 -6.94 12.80
N THR A 282 -8.71 -6.23 11.72
CA THR A 282 -7.74 -5.83 10.69
C THR A 282 -6.71 -4.86 11.24
N THR A 283 -5.44 -5.22 11.05
CA THR A 283 -4.29 -4.38 11.37
C THR A 283 -3.41 -4.23 10.14
N TRP A 284 -2.70 -3.12 10.04
CA TRP A 284 -1.76 -2.85 8.97
C TRP A 284 -0.65 -1.95 9.49
N ALA A 285 0.58 -2.44 9.40
CA ALA A 285 1.73 -1.73 9.93
C ALA A 285 1.88 -0.33 9.27
N GLY A 286 2.22 0.67 10.08
CA GLY A 286 2.46 2.04 9.61
C GLY A 286 1.23 2.75 9.02
N ARG A 287 0.01 2.40 9.45
CA ARG A 287 -1.24 3.11 9.13
C ARG A 287 -1.93 3.51 10.41
N LEU A 288 -1.62 4.71 10.90
CA LEU A 288 -2.01 5.19 12.22
C LEU A 288 -1.80 4.11 13.32
N GLU A 289 -0.72 3.36 13.20
CA GLU A 289 -0.38 2.25 14.10
C GLU A 289 0.02 2.81 15.46
N LYS A 290 -0.69 2.39 16.51
CA LYS A 290 -0.34 2.78 17.88
C LYS A 290 0.84 1.97 18.38
N VAL A 291 1.87 2.65 18.87
CA VAL A 291 3.07 2.04 19.47
C VAL A 291 3.38 2.66 20.84
N GLY A 292 4.35 2.07 21.54
CA GLY A 292 4.78 2.48 22.89
C GLY A 292 3.86 1.98 24.01
N GLN A 293 4.31 2.14 25.26
CA GLN A 293 3.68 1.49 26.43
C GLN A 293 2.30 2.06 26.79
N GLN A 294 1.94 3.23 26.27
CA GLN A 294 0.69 3.94 26.58
C GLN A 294 -0.18 4.23 25.36
N GLY A 295 0.20 3.75 24.16
CA GLY A 295 -0.58 3.94 22.92
C GLY A 295 -0.77 5.42 22.53
N LYS A 296 0.18 6.29 22.91
CA LYS A 296 0.17 7.73 22.64
C LYS A 296 0.92 8.11 21.36
N ILE A 297 1.72 7.19 20.82
CA ILE A 297 2.57 7.38 19.65
C ILE A 297 1.90 6.68 18.47
N TYR A 298 1.77 7.38 17.35
CA TYR A 298 1.17 6.91 16.12
C TYR A 298 2.23 6.90 15.02
N LEU A 299 2.40 5.75 14.36
CA LEU A 299 3.21 5.63 13.16
C LEU A 299 2.30 5.68 11.93
N ASP A 300 2.56 6.59 11.00
CA ASP A 300 1.78 6.70 9.78
C ASP A 300 2.63 6.99 8.53
N GLY A 301 2.40 6.20 7.49
CA GLY A 301 3.18 6.24 6.25
C GLY A 301 2.75 7.29 5.23
N ALA A 302 2.01 8.32 5.62
CA ALA A 302 1.71 9.45 4.75
C ALA A 302 3.01 10.09 4.22
N HIS A 303 3.14 10.17 2.89
CA HIS A 303 4.37 10.58 2.20
C HIS A 303 4.10 11.35 0.89
N ASN A 304 2.85 11.78 0.70
CA ASN A 304 2.41 12.66 -0.37
C ASN A 304 1.30 13.58 0.19
N LEU A 305 1.02 14.68 -0.50
CA LEU A 305 0.04 15.67 -0.04
C LEU A 305 -1.35 15.06 0.26
N PRO A 306 -1.94 14.22 -0.63
CA PRO A 306 -3.25 13.62 -0.33
C PRO A 306 -3.25 12.74 0.93
N ALA A 307 -2.17 12.01 1.22
CA ALA A 307 -2.08 11.21 2.44
C ALA A 307 -1.93 12.08 3.69
N ILE A 308 -1.15 13.17 3.61
CA ILE A 308 -1.00 14.13 4.71
C ILE A 308 -2.32 14.83 5.02
N GLU A 309 -3.12 15.16 4.01
CA GLU A 309 -4.46 15.71 4.23
C GLU A 309 -5.35 14.77 5.04
N ARG A 310 -5.33 13.47 4.74
CA ARG A 310 -6.08 12.46 5.51
C ARG A 310 -5.55 12.28 6.95
N LEU A 311 -4.24 12.36 7.13
CA LEU A 311 -3.63 12.34 8.47
C LEU A 311 -4.04 13.57 9.28
N VAL A 312 -3.98 14.76 8.67
CA VAL A 312 -4.43 16.01 9.29
C VAL A 312 -5.90 15.93 9.69
N GLU A 313 -6.78 15.40 8.83
CA GLU A 313 -8.19 15.18 9.18
C GLU A 313 -8.37 14.27 10.39
N PHE A 314 -7.57 13.20 10.49
CA PHE A 314 -7.58 12.34 11.66
C PHE A 314 -7.14 13.10 12.92
N ILE A 315 -6.03 13.85 12.85
CA ILE A 315 -5.53 14.64 13.97
C ILE A 315 -6.57 15.69 14.41
N GLN A 316 -7.21 16.38 13.47
CA GLN A 316 -8.27 17.36 13.75
C GLN A 316 -9.48 16.74 14.46
N SER A 317 -9.72 15.43 14.29
CA SER A 317 -10.79 14.70 15.01
C SER A 317 -10.46 14.41 16.47
N LEU A 318 -9.20 14.52 16.88
CA LEU A 318 -8.74 14.31 18.26
C LEU A 318 -8.92 15.59 19.11
N SER A 319 -10.17 15.93 19.43
CA SER A 319 -10.49 17.12 20.22
C SER A 319 -9.77 17.13 21.57
N GLY A 320 -9.15 18.27 21.93
CA GLY A 320 -8.55 18.50 23.24
C GLY A 320 -7.24 17.75 23.50
N GLN A 321 -6.60 17.19 22.47
CA GLN A 321 -5.27 16.60 22.57
C GLN A 321 -4.19 17.62 22.17
N LYS A 322 -3.06 17.62 22.88
CA LYS A 322 -1.88 18.34 22.44
C LYS A 322 -1.08 17.45 21.49
N VAL A 323 -0.76 17.97 20.31
CA VAL A 323 -0.21 17.18 19.22
C VAL A 323 1.22 17.63 18.94
N THR A 324 2.13 16.66 18.88
CA THR A 324 3.47 16.81 18.33
C THR A 324 3.59 15.93 17.08
N LEU A 325 4.15 16.45 16.01
CA LEU A 325 4.48 15.71 14.79
C LEU A 325 6.01 15.67 14.65
N LEU A 326 6.54 14.45 14.55
CA LEU A 326 7.90 14.20 14.13
C LEU A 326 7.88 13.76 12.66
N PHE A 327 8.47 14.58 11.79
CA PHE A 327 8.33 14.43 10.35
C PHE A 327 9.69 14.22 9.69
N SER A 328 9.77 13.26 8.79
CA SER A 328 10.86 13.14 7.82
C SER A 328 10.38 12.60 6.49
N ALA A 329 10.96 13.07 5.40
CA ALA A 329 10.59 12.69 4.04
C ALA A 329 11.81 12.37 3.19
N LEU A 330 11.59 11.78 2.02
CA LEU A 330 12.64 11.66 0.99
C LEU A 330 12.75 12.99 0.23
N LYS A 331 13.97 13.49 -0.02
CA LYS A 331 14.25 14.76 -0.74
C LYS A 331 13.58 14.85 -2.12
N ARG A 332 13.40 13.70 -2.79
CA ARG A 332 12.75 13.60 -4.11
C ARG A 332 11.23 13.85 -4.08
N LYS A 333 10.60 13.89 -2.90
CA LYS A 333 9.17 14.17 -2.75
C LYS A 333 8.99 15.66 -2.49
N ASP A 334 7.84 16.20 -2.88
CA ASP A 334 7.47 17.57 -2.53
C ASP A 334 7.03 17.66 -1.07
N PHE A 335 8.01 17.63 -0.17
CA PHE A 335 7.75 17.70 1.26
C PHE A 335 7.38 19.11 1.71
N ARG A 336 7.70 20.16 0.93
CA ARG A 336 7.37 21.54 1.27
C ARG A 336 5.86 21.76 1.25
N GLU A 337 5.16 21.29 0.23
CA GLU A 337 3.69 21.34 0.19
C GLU A 337 3.06 20.56 1.36
N MET A 338 3.64 19.42 1.74
CA MET A 338 3.18 18.64 2.90
C MET A 338 3.35 19.43 4.21
N LEU A 339 4.50 20.06 4.43
CA LEU A 339 4.75 20.88 5.62
C LEU A 339 3.81 22.09 5.68
N GLU A 340 3.59 22.79 4.56
CA GLU A 340 2.65 23.92 4.49
C GLU A 340 1.21 23.48 4.82
N CYS A 341 0.78 22.32 4.34
CA CYS A 341 -0.53 21.75 4.68
C CYS A 341 -0.66 21.51 6.19
N ILE A 342 0.36 20.90 6.82
CA ILE A 342 0.39 20.66 8.26
C ILE A 342 0.35 21.98 9.03
N LYS A 343 1.25 22.93 8.74
CA LYS A 343 1.32 24.23 9.42
C LYS A 343 0.00 24.99 9.34
N LYS A 344 -0.61 25.04 8.15
CA LYS A 344 -1.87 25.77 7.91
C LYS A 344 -3.05 25.14 8.63
N ARG A 345 -3.15 23.81 8.63
CA ARG A 345 -4.33 23.10 9.13
C ARG A 345 -4.23 22.66 10.59
N LEU A 346 -3.01 22.61 11.14
CA LEU A 346 -2.71 22.26 12.53
C LEU A 346 -1.82 23.33 13.20
N PRO A 347 -2.26 24.60 13.27
CA PRO A 347 -1.41 25.71 13.77
C PRO A 347 -1.02 25.59 15.24
N SER A 348 -1.72 24.75 16.02
CA SER A 348 -1.42 24.49 17.43
C SER A 348 -0.56 23.25 17.66
N ALA A 349 -0.26 22.49 16.60
CA ALA A 349 0.59 21.31 16.71
C ALA A 349 2.06 21.71 16.63
N GLU A 350 2.88 21.08 17.45
CA GLU A 350 4.33 21.21 17.38
C GLU A 350 4.84 20.34 16.23
N LEU A 351 5.48 20.94 15.22
CA LEU A 351 6.04 20.22 14.08
C LEU A 351 7.57 20.24 14.17
N VAL A 352 8.16 19.05 14.27
CA VAL A 352 9.60 18.82 14.42
C VAL A 352 10.11 17.99 13.24
N LEU A 353 11.21 18.43 12.65
CA LEU A 353 11.84 17.77 11.51
C LEU A 353 13.04 16.93 11.94
N THR A 354 13.34 15.87 11.21
CA THR A 354 14.50 15.01 11.45
C THR A 354 14.95 14.30 10.16
N SER A 355 16.10 13.63 10.22
CA SER A 355 16.58 12.71 9.18
C SER A 355 16.46 11.24 9.63
N PHE A 356 16.79 10.31 8.74
CA PHE A 356 16.79 8.87 9.01
C PHE A 356 17.85 8.17 8.14
N ALA A 357 18.16 6.90 8.41
CA ALA A 357 19.35 6.24 7.87
C ALA A 357 19.34 6.01 6.35
N TYR A 358 18.18 6.16 5.69
CA TYR A 358 18.05 5.92 4.26
C TYR A 358 18.63 7.06 3.43
N ASP A 359 19.43 6.70 2.41
CA ASP A 359 20.01 7.67 1.49
C ASP A 359 18.92 8.47 0.73
N GLY A 360 19.05 9.79 0.76
CA GLY A 360 18.05 10.71 0.20
C GLY A 360 16.89 11.07 1.13
N GLY A 361 16.98 10.80 2.44
CA GLY A 361 16.16 11.49 3.45
C GLY A 361 16.50 12.98 3.56
N ILE A 362 15.56 13.83 4.01
CA ILE A 362 15.84 15.26 4.24
C ILE A 362 16.95 15.44 5.29
N GLU A 363 17.77 16.48 5.11
CA GLU A 363 18.77 16.91 6.08
C GLU A 363 18.39 18.28 6.66
N GLU A 364 19.08 18.71 7.71
CA GLU A 364 18.87 20.03 8.34
C GLU A 364 18.93 21.18 7.34
N LEU A 365 19.86 21.13 6.37
CA LEU A 365 20.02 22.14 5.33
C LEU A 365 18.85 22.22 4.34
N ASP A 366 18.05 21.15 4.22
CA ASP A 366 16.87 21.12 3.36
C ASP A 366 15.62 21.69 4.07
N CYS A 367 15.70 21.81 5.41
CA CYS A 367 14.58 22.17 6.26
C CYS A 367 14.34 23.69 6.29
N PRO A 368 13.08 24.14 6.42
CA PRO A 368 12.78 25.55 6.65
C PRO A 368 13.36 26.05 7.99
N ASP A 369 13.97 27.25 7.99
CA ASP A 369 14.59 27.86 9.18
C ASP A 369 13.59 28.12 10.33
N ASP A 370 12.29 28.18 10.03
CA ASP A 370 11.22 28.42 11.01
C ASP A 370 10.78 27.16 11.77
N LEU A 371 11.30 25.98 11.43
CA LEU A 371 10.93 24.71 12.05
C LEU A 371 12.10 24.09 12.83
N PRO A 372 11.85 23.55 14.04
CA PRO A 372 12.87 22.87 14.81
C PRO A 372 13.32 21.58 14.11
N TYR A 373 14.62 21.32 14.16
CA TYR A 373 15.26 20.11 13.64
C TYR A 373 15.93 19.32 14.77
N VAL A 374 15.73 18.00 14.80
CA VAL A 374 16.40 17.10 15.74
C VAL A 374 17.27 16.09 14.99
N THR A 375 18.52 15.96 15.40
CA THR A 375 19.48 15.01 14.81
C THR A 375 19.33 13.60 15.35
N ASP A 376 18.95 13.45 16.62
CA ASP A 376 18.69 12.18 17.28
C ASP A 376 17.20 12.04 17.57
N TYR A 377 16.46 11.51 16.58
CA TYR A 377 15.03 11.24 16.76
C TYR A 377 14.77 10.18 17.84
N ALA A 378 15.71 9.27 18.09
CA ALA A 378 15.52 8.20 19.06
C ALA A 378 15.57 8.74 20.50
N GLN A 379 16.48 9.69 20.76
CA GLN A 379 16.51 10.45 22.00
C GLN A 379 15.26 11.32 22.13
N PHE A 380 14.87 12.05 21.07
CA PHE A 380 13.66 12.88 21.08
C PHE A 380 12.40 12.08 21.44
N ILE A 381 12.20 10.90 20.84
CA ILE A 381 11.04 10.04 21.13
C ILE A 381 11.05 9.58 22.60
N GLN A 382 12.22 9.20 23.14
CA GLN A 382 12.35 8.78 24.54
C GLN A 382 12.04 9.92 25.51
N GLU A 383 12.60 11.10 25.26
CA GLU A 383 12.34 12.29 26.09
C GLU A 383 10.88 12.73 26.01
N TRP A 384 10.29 12.68 24.82
CA TRP A 384 8.87 12.95 24.63
C TRP A 384 8.01 11.97 25.44
N GLU A 385 8.28 10.66 25.34
CA GLU A 385 7.51 9.63 26.05
C GLU A 385 7.62 9.76 27.58
N MET A 386 8.80 10.13 28.11
CA MET A 386 9.01 10.38 29.55
C MET A 386 8.23 11.58 30.07
N ASN A 387 8.05 12.62 29.24
CA ASN A 387 7.41 13.88 29.65
C ASN A 387 5.93 13.99 29.25
N ALA A 388 5.44 13.09 28.40
CA ALA A 388 4.10 13.14 27.82
C ALA A 388 2.98 12.96 28.87
N LYS A 389 2.11 13.96 28.94
CA LYS A 389 0.86 13.93 29.71
C LYS A 389 -0.17 13.00 29.07
N SER A 390 -1.30 12.78 29.73
CA SER A 390 -2.36 11.87 29.27
C SER A 390 -2.99 12.30 27.93
N ASP A 391 -3.04 13.60 27.68
CA ASP A 391 -3.62 14.27 26.51
C ASP A 391 -2.60 14.57 25.41
N ASP A 392 -1.31 14.26 25.63
CA ASP A 392 -0.26 14.43 24.63
C ASP A 392 -0.28 13.26 23.61
N ARG A 393 -0.11 13.58 22.33
CA ARG A 393 -0.09 12.63 21.22
C ARG A 393 1.09 12.93 20.30
N LEU A 394 1.88 11.91 19.97
CA LEU A 394 3.00 12.00 19.03
C LEU A 394 2.64 11.30 17.73
N PHE A 395 2.77 11.98 16.61
CA PHE A 395 2.63 11.41 15.28
C PHE A 395 3.99 11.38 14.60
N ILE A 396 4.39 10.21 14.11
CA ILE A 396 5.64 10.00 13.40
C ILE A 396 5.27 9.65 11.95
N THR A 397 5.67 10.50 11.01
CA THR A 397 5.16 10.44 9.63
C THR A 397 6.11 11.05 8.59
N GLY A 398 5.70 11.06 7.32
CA GLY A 398 6.39 11.70 6.19
C GLY A 398 7.09 10.72 5.24
N SER A 399 7.39 9.50 5.70
CA SER A 399 8.05 8.47 4.89
C SER A 399 7.79 7.07 5.45
N LEU A 400 7.48 6.14 4.56
CA LEU A 400 7.37 4.72 4.91
C LEU A 400 8.70 4.12 5.38
N TYR A 401 9.82 4.59 4.85
CA TYR A 401 11.16 4.14 5.28
C TYR A 401 11.51 4.66 6.67
N PHE A 402 11.12 5.90 6.98
CA PHE A 402 11.36 6.51 8.28
C PHE A 402 10.57 5.79 9.39
N ILE A 403 9.27 5.59 9.18
CA ILE A 403 8.46 4.89 10.19
C ILE A 403 8.84 3.41 10.33
N SER A 404 9.35 2.79 9.26
CA SER A 404 9.85 1.41 9.28
C SER A 404 11.05 1.27 10.23
N GLU A 405 12.00 2.20 10.16
CA GLU A 405 13.17 2.27 11.05
C GLU A 405 12.72 2.39 12.51
N ILE A 406 11.83 3.35 12.80
CA ILE A 406 11.30 3.59 14.15
C ILE A 406 10.49 2.40 14.67
N ARG A 407 9.64 1.80 13.82
CA ARG A 407 8.83 0.64 14.20
C ARG A 407 9.70 -0.53 14.65
N ASN A 408 10.81 -0.77 13.96
CA ASN A 408 11.75 -1.84 14.33
C ASN A 408 12.36 -1.63 15.71
N ASP A 409 12.60 -0.38 16.10
CA ASP A 409 13.13 -0.06 17.43
C ASP A 409 12.09 -0.30 18.54
N PHE A 410 10.80 -0.06 18.26
CA PHE A 410 9.71 -0.42 19.17
C PHE A 410 9.51 -1.94 19.30
N LEU A 411 9.64 -2.69 18.20
CA LEU A 411 9.52 -4.15 18.21
C LEU A 411 10.66 -4.84 18.97
N LYS A 412 11.89 -4.29 18.95
CA LYS A 412 13.02 -4.83 19.73
C LYS A 412 12.88 -4.63 21.24
N LYS A 413 12.08 -3.64 21.67
CA LYS A 413 11.88 -3.25 23.08
C LYS A 413 10.64 -3.90 23.72
N SER A 414 9.78 -4.51 22.91
CA SER A 414 8.57 -5.24 23.33
C SER A 414 8.89 -6.70 23.55
#